data_AF-A0A7X1NWD0-F1
#
_entry.id   AF-A0A7X1NWD0-F1
#
_cell.length_a   1.000
_cell.length_b   1.000
_cell.length_c   1.000
_cell.angle_alpha   90.00
_cell.angle_beta   90.00
_cell.angle_gamma   90.00
#
_symmetry.space_group_name_H-M   'P 1'
#
loop_
_entity.id
_entity.type
_entity.pdbx_description
1 polymer ?
#
loop_
_entity_poly.entity_id
_entity_poly.type
_entity_poly.pdbx_seq_one_letter_code
_entity_poly.pdbx_strand_id
1 'polypeptide(L)' 'MKPDVWRWVLGALGLAIGFTVYPLLGRLREPWPDLLAGAAFMALGAAAWRYAQGDRFIQGVAAVLALYGLARILFLR' A
#
# COMPACT_ATOMS: atom_id res chain seq x y z
N MET A 1 -27.09 -10.12 -0.47
CA MET A 1 -25.85 -9.30 -0.53
C MET A 1 -25.93 -8.44 -1.77
N LYS A 2 -26.08 -7.12 -1.63
CA LYS A 2 -26.07 -6.21 -2.80
C LYS A 2 -24.65 -6.25 -3.40
N PRO A 3 -24.48 -6.31 -4.72
CA PRO A 3 -23.16 -6.15 -5.29
C PRO A 3 -22.68 -4.75 -4.92
N ASP A 4 -21.69 -4.68 -4.05
CA ASP A 4 -21.10 -3.42 -3.62
C ASP A 4 -20.40 -2.82 -4.84
N VAL A 5 -21.11 -1.95 -5.56
CA VAL A 5 -20.60 -1.22 -6.73
C VAL A 5 -19.28 -0.54 -6.39
N TRP A 6 -19.13 -0.11 -5.14
CA TRP A 6 -17.87 0.42 -4.59
C TRP A 6 -16.71 -0.54 -4.64
N ARG A 7 -16.92 -1.84 -4.45
CA ARG A 7 -15.87 -2.84 -4.54
C ARG A 7 -15.35 -2.96 -5.98
N TRP A 8 -16.24 -2.85 -6.97
CA TRP A 8 -15.87 -2.84 -8.38
C TRP A 8 -15.17 -1.55 -8.79
N VAL A 9 -15.66 -0.40 -8.34
CA VAL A 9 -15.06 0.92 -8.62
C VAL A 9 -13.66 1.01 -8.00
N LEU A 10 -13.50 0.61 -6.73
CA LEU A 10 -12.21 0.56 -6.06
C LEU A 10 -11.25 -0.44 -6.72
N GLY A 11 -11.76 -1.59 -7.16
CA GLY A 11 -10.99 -2.57 -7.92
C GLY A 11 -10.50 -2.02 -9.27
N ALA A 12 -11.38 -1.37 -10.04
CA ALA A 12 -11.04 -0.76 -11.32
C ALA A 12 -10.06 0.42 -11.16
N LEU A 13 -10.25 1.25 -10.14
CA LEU A 13 -9.32 2.33 -9.80
C LEU A 13 -7.95 1.78 -9.40
N GLY A 14 -7.91 0.75 -8.54
CA GLY A 14 -6.66 0.09 -8.16
C GLY A 14 -5.93 -0.49 -9.37
N LEU A 15 -6.66 -1.12 -10.30
CA LEU A 15 -6.10 -1.66 -11.54
C LEU A 15 -5.54 -0.56 -12.45
N ALA A 16 -6.31 0.52 -12.65
CA ALA A 16 -5.90 1.66 -13.47
C ALA A 16 -4.65 2.34 -12.88
N ILE A 17 -4.62 2.55 -11.57
CA ILE A 17 -3.46 3.10 -10.85
C ILE A 17 -2.26 2.15 -10.99
N GLY A 18 -2.46 0.84 -10.77
CA GLY A 18 -1.39 -0.15 -10.93
C GLY A 18 -0.77 -0.16 -12.33
N PHE A 19 -1.59 -0.13 -13.38
CA PHE A 19 -1.10 -0.17 -14.75
C PHE A 19 -0.53 1.16 -15.26
N THR A 20 -0.89 2.29 -14.66
CA THR A 20 -0.41 3.61 -15.11
C THR A 20 0.70 4.16 -14.23
N VAL A 21 0.54 4.12 -12.91
CA VAL A 21 1.46 4.73 -11.95
C VAL A 21 2.69 3.86 -11.71
N TYR A 22 2.54 2.53 -11.67
CA TYR A 22 3.67 1.61 -11.46
C TYR A 22 4.76 1.72 -12.55
N PRO A 23 4.45 1.72 -13.86
CA PRO A 23 5.48 1.91 -14.88
C PRO A 23 6.06 3.34 -14.89
N LEU A 24 5.30 4.35 -14.45
CA LEU A 24 5.84 5.70 -14.27
C LEU A 24 6.85 5.75 -13.12
N LEU A 25 6.58 5.06 -12.00
CA LEU A 25 7.47 4.98 -10.84
C LEU A 25 8.85 4.41 -11.22
N GLY A 26 8.89 3.38 -12.07
CA GLY A 26 10.15 2.80 -12.55
C GLY A 26 10.98 3.71 -13.46
N ARG A 27 10.44 4.84 -13.92
CA ARG A 27 11.18 5.85 -14.68
C ARG A 27 11.77 6.96 -13.81
N LEU A 28 11.41 7.02 -12.52
CA LEU A 28 12.03 7.98 -11.62
C LEU A 28 13.46 7.52 -11.30
N ARG A 29 14.36 8.50 -11.23
CA ARG A 29 15.72 8.29 -10.70
C ARG A 29 15.64 7.79 -9.26
N GLU A 30 16.57 6.92 -8.88
CA GLU A 30 16.80 6.59 -7.47
C GLU A 30 17.01 7.89 -6.66
N PRO A 31 16.50 7.97 -5.42
CA PRO A 31 15.86 6.91 -4.62
C PRO A 31 14.31 6.97 -4.59
N TRP A 32 13.70 7.74 -5.49
CA TRP A 32 12.26 8.02 -5.45
C TRP A 32 11.34 6.79 -5.59
N PRO A 33 11.65 5.77 -6.41
CA PRO A 33 10.82 4.57 -6.52
C PRO A 33 10.67 3.84 -5.18
N ASP A 34 11.77 3.63 -4.45
CA ASP A 34 11.74 2.93 -3.16
C ASP A 34 11.15 3.77 -2.03
N LEU A 35 11.38 5.09 -2.05
CA LEU A 35 10.70 6.01 -1.12
C LEU A 35 9.18 5.99 -1.30
N LEU A 36 8.69 6.07 -2.54
CA LEU A 36 7.26 6.07 -2.82
C LEU A 36 6.62 4.71 -2.56
N ALA A 37 7.31 3.62 -2.90
CA ALA A 37 6.87 2.27 -2.59
C ALA A 37 6.78 2.05 -1.07
N GLY A 38 7.83 2.42 -0.33
CA GLY A 38 7.85 2.31 1.13
C GLY A 38 6.80 3.18 1.81
N ALA A 39 6.59 4.40 1.32
CA ALA A 39 5.53 5.30 1.81
C ALA A 39 4.13 4.71 1.56
N ALA A 40 3.91 4.08 0.41
CA ALA A 40 2.66 3.40 0.11
C ALA A 40 2.42 2.20 1.05
N PHE A 41 3.44 1.39 1.34
CA PHE A 41 3.33 0.30 2.31
C PHE A 41 3.05 0.79 3.73
N MET A 42 3.69 1.87 4.15
CA MET A 42 3.39 2.53 5.42
C MET A 42 1.94 3.02 5.49
N ALA A 43 1.46 3.71 4.45
CA ALA A 43 0.10 4.21 4.39
C ALA A 43 -0.91 3.06 4.42
N LEU A 44 -0.63 1.97 3.71
CA LEU A 44 -1.47 0.78 3.70
C LEU A 44 -1.49 0.10 5.08
N GLY A 45 -0.33 -0.02 5.73
CA GLY A 45 -0.22 -0.54 7.09
C GLY A 45 -1.00 0.31 8.11
N ALA A 46 -0.87 1.65 8.05
CA ALA A 46 -1.61 2.56 8.91
C ALA A 46 -3.13 2.49 8.67
N ALA A 47 -3.56 2.42 7.41
CA ALA A 47 -4.96 2.26 7.04
C ALA A 47 -5.52 0.91 7.50
N ALA A 48 -4.76 -0.18 7.31
CA ALA A 48 -5.12 -1.51 7.76
C ALA A 48 -5.21 -1.59 9.29
N TRP A 49 -4.29 -0.96 10.01
CA TRP A 49 -4.33 -0.88 11.48
C TRP A 49 -5.59 -0.15 11.97
N ARG A 50 -5.96 0.94 11.31
CA ARG A 50 -7.19 1.69 11.61
C ARG A 50 -8.45 0.89 11.27
N TYR A 51 -8.45 0.11 10.19
CA TYR A 51 -9.56 -0.76 9.82
C TYR A 51 -9.70 -1.95 10.78
N ALA A 52 -8.59 -2.48 11.28
CA ALA A 52 -8.51 -3.64 12.15
C ALA A 52 -8.92 -3.38 13.62
N GLN A 53 -9.75 -2.37 13.91
CA GLN A 53 -10.24 -2.13 15.28
C GLN A 53 -11.05 -3.34 15.77
N GLY A 54 -10.38 -4.27 16.47
CA GLY A 54 -10.97 -5.49 17.03
C GLY A 54 -10.28 -6.79 16.61
N ASP A 55 -9.48 -6.79 15.53
CA ASP A 55 -8.82 -8.00 15.03
C ASP A 55 -7.29 -7.94 15.21
N ARG A 56 -6.78 -8.74 16.16
CA ARG A 56 -5.35 -8.81 16.47
C ARG A 56 -4.52 -9.39 15.33
N PHE A 57 -5.09 -10.24 14.48
CA PHE A 57 -4.39 -10.82 13.34
C PHE A 57 -4.15 -9.75 12.27
N ILE A 58 -5.21 -8.99 11.92
CA ILE A 58 -5.09 -7.91 10.93
C ILE A 58 -4.19 -6.79 11.45
N GLN A 59 -4.21 -6.49 12.76
CA GLN A 59 -3.24 -5.58 13.38
C GLN A 59 -1.80 -6.07 13.24
N GLY A 60 -1.55 -7.37 13.50
CA GLY A 60 -0.23 -7.96 13.30
C GLY A 60 0.27 -7.82 11.86
N VAL A 61 -0.60 -8.13 10.88
CA VAL A 61 -0.29 -7.95 9.45
C VAL A 61 -0.03 -6.49 9.11
N ALA A 62 -0.85 -5.57 9.63
CA ALA A 62 -0.70 -4.14 9.42
C ALA A 62 0.63 -3.59 9.97
N ALA A 63 1.06 -4.05 11.16
CA ALA A 63 2.37 -3.68 11.72
C ALA A 63 3.53 -4.23 10.88
N VAL A 64 3.47 -5.49 10.46
CA VAL A 64 4.50 -6.08 9.58
C VAL A 64 4.60 -5.28 8.28
N LEU A 65 3.47 -4.90 7.71
CA LEU A 65 3.42 -4.12 6.47
C LEU A 65 4.05 -2.73 6.64
N ALA A 66 3.73 -2.04 7.73
CA ALA A 66 4.29 -0.74 8.04
C ALA A 66 5.79 -0.81 8.33
N LEU A 67 6.24 -1.83 9.07
CA LEU A 67 7.65 -2.09 9.35
C LEU A 67 8.44 -2.40 8.07
N TYR A 68 7.85 -3.18 7.16
CA TYR A 68 8.46 -3.44 5.86
C TYR A 68 8.59 -2.16 5.03
N GLY A 69 7.55 -1.33 4.98
CA GLY A 69 7.61 -0.02 4.31
C GLY A 69 8.70 0.88 4.91
N LEU A 70 8.82 0.92 6.24
CA LEU A 70 9.87 1.67 6.94
C LEU A 70 11.27 1.14 6.61
N ALA A 71 11.45 -0.18 6.71
CA ALA A 71 12.73 -0.82 6.43
C ALA A 71 13.15 -0.60 4.99
N ARG A 72 12.19 -0.58 4.05
CA ARG A 72 12.44 -0.29 2.65
C ARG A 72 12.99 1.12 2.45
N ILE A 73 12.35 2.13 3.06
CA ILE A 73 12.81 3.52 2.97
C ILE A 73 14.21 3.70 3.56
N LEU A 74 14.49 3.04 4.70
CA LEU A 74 15.71 3.29 5.47
C LEU A 74 16.91 2.45 5.00
N PHE A 75 16.69 1.21 4.56
CA PHE A 75 17.75 0.22 4.33
C PHE A 75 17.80 -0.37 2.91
N LEU A 76 16.68 -0.43 2.19
CA LEU A 76 16.64 -0.97 0.83
C LEU A 76 16.56 0.20 -0.17
N ARG A 77 17.73 0.73 -0.51
CA ARG A 77 17.93 1.70 -1.60
C ARG A 77 18.40 0.99 -2.84
#